data_AF-K8GQG5-F1
#
_entry.id   AF-K8GQG5-F1
#
_cell.length_a   1.000
_cell.length_b   1.000
_cell.length_c   1.000
_cell.angle_alpha   90.00
_cell.angle_beta   90.00
_cell.angle_gamma   90.00
#
_symmetry.space_group_name_H-M   'P 1'
#
loop_
_entity.id
_entity.type
_entity.pdbx_description
1 polymer ?
#
loop_
_entity_poly.entity_id
_entity_poly.type
_entity_poly.pdbx_seq_one_letter_code
_entity_poly.pdbx_strand_id
1 'polypeptide(L)'
;MSGKKLLLPTVGAAVVLAGGAAAYMYLKGPAKDGTSPLAIAKTVPDEAYLVAFVSSDPQNWTKLQQFGTPEAKQVVSKGLQTIKQDLLAKNNIDFDKDIKPWVGNGMIALLPNESKPDAPSTLVVVNIRDKIAAMQFAGKLANQGSKSKEAEYKGNKILFNEANSTYATVVKDFLMVAQDQKTIEAAVDTAQGAPSLASKPGAENILNKGVDVPNAIAQVYLLDYSDATQKLMNLSKEDSASSINLQEMQKVQSIVAGVGVDDEGLRMKASITMSPDAPKFDYQPVPGKVVAQFPAETLAMVSGGNISRIWTQATQQVKSDPMAEQTLNTARESAKAANFDLDKDIFGWMDGEFGIALIPSDRGILSQVGFGGVMVFDTSDRKTAEATFAKLDEFARSNAMLVQQRDVQGKKVTEWSSPMMPGSILGHGWLDDDSLFVALGGPMVEVATAKPSQALDSSTNFKAATGSLPKQNLGYLYVDMDKTMTLVNRFAALTQSPIPPDSAAVLNSIKGIGMTSTQVNASTGEVDVLLALKKTK
;
A
#
# COMPACT_ATOMS: atom_id res chain seq x y z
N MET A 1 -23.57 12.65 13.95
CA MET A 1 -24.49 11.54 13.61
C MET A 1 -23.79 10.22 13.89
N SER A 2 -24.54 9.30 14.49
CA SER A 2 -24.19 7.98 15.05
C SER A 2 -22.78 7.44 14.77
N GLY A 3 -21.90 7.57 15.77
CA GLY A 3 -20.71 6.73 15.87
C GLY A 3 -21.16 5.30 16.14
N LYS A 4 -21.20 4.47 15.10
CA LYS A 4 -21.34 3.02 15.26
C LYS A 4 -20.16 2.55 16.09
N LYS A 5 -20.42 2.25 17.36
CA LYS A 5 -19.53 1.42 18.18
C LYS A 5 -19.34 0.12 17.40
N LEU A 6 -18.18 -0.05 16.76
CA LEU A 6 -17.71 -1.37 16.37
C LEU A 6 -17.75 -2.20 17.65
N LEU A 7 -18.65 -3.17 17.70
CA LEU A 7 -18.76 -4.12 18.80
C LEU A 7 -17.49 -4.97 18.81
N LEU A 8 -16.47 -4.50 19.54
CA LEU A 8 -15.13 -5.07 19.69
C LEU A 8 -14.87 -5.71 21.08
N PRO A 9 -15.83 -6.28 21.84
CA PRO A 9 -15.46 -6.91 23.11
C PRO A 9 -14.68 -8.24 22.92
N THR A 10 -14.59 -8.80 21.70
CA THR A 10 -14.00 -10.14 21.49
C THR A 10 -12.54 -10.17 21.03
N VAL A 11 -11.89 -9.04 20.71
CA VAL A 11 -10.48 -9.05 20.23
C VAL A 11 -9.47 -8.82 21.38
N GLY A 12 -9.91 -8.86 22.64
CA GLY A 12 -9.09 -8.52 23.81
C GLY A 12 -7.72 -9.18 23.83
N ALA A 13 -7.65 -10.52 23.73
CA ALA A 13 -6.37 -11.25 23.80
C ALA A 13 -5.45 -11.02 22.59
N ALA A 14 -6.01 -10.95 21.37
CA ALA A 14 -5.23 -10.71 20.15
C ALA A 14 -4.68 -9.28 20.09
N VAL A 15 -5.48 -8.26 20.44
CA VAL A 15 -4.99 -6.87 20.52
C VAL A 15 -4.00 -6.71 21.69
N VAL A 16 -4.23 -7.37 22.83
CA VAL A 16 -3.29 -7.35 23.98
C VAL A 16 -1.93 -7.94 23.60
N LEU A 17 -1.90 -9.12 22.98
CA LEU A 17 -0.65 -9.80 22.61
C LEU A 17 0.07 -9.08 21.47
N ALA A 18 -0.63 -8.75 20.37
CA ALA A 18 -0.01 -8.12 19.21
C ALA A 18 0.29 -6.63 19.43
N GLY A 19 -0.66 -5.88 19.99
CA GLY A 19 -0.51 -4.45 20.26
C GLY A 19 0.45 -4.16 21.41
N GLY A 20 0.42 -4.97 22.48
CA GLY A 20 1.38 -4.85 23.58
C GLY A 20 2.81 -5.15 23.14
N ALA A 21 3.01 -6.23 22.38
CA ALA A 21 4.33 -6.62 21.89
C ALA A 21 4.91 -5.56 20.93
N ALA A 22 4.10 -5.10 19.97
CA ALA A 22 4.48 -4.03 19.05
C ALA A 22 4.85 -2.73 19.80
N ALA A 23 4.01 -2.30 20.74
CA ALA A 23 4.23 -1.09 21.53
C ALA A 23 5.53 -1.14 22.33
N TYR A 24 5.82 -2.28 22.96
CA TYR A 24 7.02 -2.44 23.76
C TYR A 24 8.29 -2.55 22.92
N MET A 25 8.27 -3.32 21.83
CA MET A 25 9.42 -3.45 20.94
C MET A 25 9.79 -2.11 20.34
N TYR A 26 8.80 -1.26 20.05
CA TYR A 26 9.02 0.13 19.68
C TYR A 26 9.57 1.02 20.81
N LEU A 27 9.57 0.62 22.09
CA LEU A 27 9.97 1.49 23.22
C LEU A 27 11.22 1.04 23.99
N LYS A 28 11.55 -0.26 24.12
CA LYS A 28 12.55 -0.74 25.11
C LYS A 28 13.32 -2.06 24.78
N GLY A 29 13.80 -2.32 23.56
CA GLY A 29 14.48 -3.61 23.21
C GLY A 29 15.58 -4.11 24.20
N PRO A 30 15.90 -5.43 24.35
CA PRO A 30 15.78 -6.55 23.38
C PRO A 30 15.07 -7.85 23.92
N ALA A 31 14.85 -8.94 23.14
CA ALA A 31 15.76 -10.07 22.87
C ALA A 31 15.64 -10.71 21.45
N LYS A 32 16.73 -11.37 21.00
CA LYS A 32 16.87 -12.14 19.74
C LYS A 32 16.28 -13.54 19.84
N ASP A 33 16.12 -14.16 18.68
CA ASP A 33 15.47 -15.45 18.39
C ASP A 33 13.94 -15.35 18.30
N GLY A 34 13.46 -15.65 17.10
CA GLY A 34 12.05 -15.66 16.75
C GLY A 34 11.81 -16.68 15.65
N THR A 35 10.75 -17.45 15.79
CA THR A 35 10.36 -18.50 14.84
C THR A 35 9.88 -17.89 13.52
N SER A 36 10.20 -18.52 12.38
CA SER A 36 9.79 -18.03 11.05
C SER A 36 8.26 -18.09 10.86
N PRO A 37 7.67 -17.27 9.95
CA PRO A 37 6.25 -17.36 9.63
C PRO A 37 5.82 -18.78 9.25
N LEU A 38 6.62 -19.48 8.44
CA LEU A 38 6.39 -20.86 8.06
C LEU A 38 6.30 -21.81 9.27
N ALA A 39 7.21 -21.67 10.25
CA ALA A 39 7.22 -22.55 11.39
C ALA A 39 6.02 -22.33 12.35
N ILE A 40 5.51 -21.10 12.48
CA ILE A 40 4.25 -20.83 13.20
C ILE A 40 3.04 -21.33 12.40
N ALA A 41 3.04 -21.15 11.07
CA ALA A 41 1.95 -21.60 10.21
C ALA A 41 1.75 -23.13 10.21
N LYS A 42 2.77 -23.91 10.58
CA LYS A 42 2.67 -25.37 10.80
C LYS A 42 1.79 -25.76 11.99
N THR A 43 1.40 -24.80 12.84
CA THR A 43 0.48 -25.04 13.96
C THR A 43 -0.85 -24.29 13.80
N VAL A 44 -1.05 -23.61 12.67
CA VAL A 44 -2.30 -22.92 12.34
C VAL A 44 -3.12 -23.85 11.43
N PRO A 45 -4.38 -24.14 11.75
CA PRO A 45 -5.23 -25.00 10.91
C PRO A 45 -5.33 -24.49 9.47
N ASP A 46 -5.50 -25.41 8.51
CA ASP A 46 -5.57 -25.06 7.08
C ASP A 46 -6.88 -24.36 6.70
N GLU A 47 -7.89 -24.36 7.55
CA GLU A 47 -9.15 -23.64 7.32
C GLU A 47 -9.02 -22.12 7.51
N ALA A 48 -7.87 -21.62 7.98
CA ALA A 48 -7.64 -20.20 8.15
C ALA A 48 -7.82 -19.42 6.82
N TYR A 49 -8.66 -18.38 6.86
CA TYR A 49 -8.97 -17.50 5.73
C TYR A 49 -7.81 -16.53 5.46
N LEU A 50 -7.25 -15.97 6.52
CA LEU A 50 -6.17 -15.00 6.50
C LEU A 50 -5.32 -15.16 7.76
N VAL A 51 -4.02 -14.95 7.61
CA VAL A 51 -3.11 -14.84 8.75
C VAL A 51 -2.29 -13.55 8.71
N ALA A 52 -2.05 -12.97 9.88
CA ALA A 52 -1.16 -11.85 10.10
C ALA A 52 -0.02 -12.28 11.03
N PHE A 53 1.21 -12.22 10.53
CA PHE A 53 2.44 -12.43 11.27
C PHE A 53 2.97 -11.10 11.82
N VAL A 54 3.44 -11.11 13.07
CA VAL A 54 4.09 -9.97 13.71
C VAL A 54 5.45 -10.41 14.25
N SER A 55 6.49 -9.69 13.84
CA SER A 55 7.85 -9.89 14.31
C SER A 55 8.03 -9.26 15.70
N SER A 56 8.61 -10.05 16.59
CA SER A 56 9.08 -9.65 17.91
C SER A 56 10.58 -9.31 17.91
N ASP A 57 11.22 -9.23 16.73
CA ASP A 57 12.64 -8.91 16.60
C ASP A 57 12.91 -7.44 16.94
N PRO A 58 13.62 -7.14 18.05
CA PRO A 58 13.88 -5.77 18.47
C PRO A 58 14.67 -4.97 17.44
N GLN A 59 15.52 -5.60 16.62
CA GLN A 59 16.33 -4.89 15.64
C GLN A 59 15.45 -4.16 14.60
N ASN A 60 14.33 -4.79 14.21
CA ASN A 60 13.40 -4.23 13.24
C ASN A 60 12.70 -2.98 13.80
N TRP A 61 12.29 -3.04 15.06
CA TRP A 61 11.61 -1.94 15.74
C TRP A 61 12.55 -0.80 16.15
N THR A 62 13.78 -1.12 16.59
CA THR A 62 14.81 -0.10 16.89
C THR A 62 15.17 0.71 15.66
N LYS A 63 15.15 0.12 14.47
CA LYS A 63 15.35 0.87 13.23
C LYS A 63 14.27 1.93 13.03
N LEU A 64 13.00 1.60 13.29
CA LEU A 64 11.90 2.57 13.19
C LEU A 64 12.08 3.77 14.14
N GLN A 65 12.64 3.54 15.33
CA GLN A 65 12.88 4.61 16.32
C GLN A 65 13.89 5.67 15.83
N GLN A 66 14.70 5.37 14.81
CA GLN A 66 15.64 6.33 14.23
C GLN A 66 14.93 7.44 13.44
N PHE A 67 13.65 7.26 13.12
CA PHE A 67 12.88 8.16 12.30
C PHE A 67 11.76 8.88 13.08
N GLY A 68 11.20 9.92 12.47
CA GLY A 68 10.12 10.73 12.99
C GLY A 68 10.59 12.03 13.64
N THR A 69 9.79 13.09 13.52
CA THR A 69 9.99 14.34 14.26
C THR A 69 9.56 14.16 15.72
N PRO A 70 9.99 15.05 16.65
CA PRO A 70 9.54 14.99 18.05
C PRO A 70 8.02 14.94 18.20
N GLU A 71 7.29 15.70 17.38
CA GLU A 71 5.83 15.77 17.40
C GLU A 71 5.21 14.45 16.93
N ALA A 72 5.69 13.88 15.82
CA ALA A 72 5.22 12.59 15.34
C ALA A 72 5.50 11.46 16.34
N LYS A 73 6.67 11.48 16.98
CA LYS A 73 7.02 10.53 18.05
C LYS A 73 6.10 10.67 19.25
N GLN A 74 5.68 11.89 19.60
CA GLN A 74 4.71 12.12 20.65
C GLN A 74 3.34 11.53 20.29
N VAL A 75 2.88 11.69 19.05
CA VAL A 75 1.62 11.09 18.55
C VAL A 75 1.68 9.56 18.63
N VAL A 76 2.76 8.95 18.12
CA VAL A 76 2.96 7.50 18.21
C VAL A 76 3.00 7.05 19.66
N SER A 77 3.79 7.71 20.52
CA SER A 77 3.92 7.37 21.93
C SER A 77 2.60 7.47 22.68
N LYS A 78 1.78 8.48 22.38
CA LYS A 78 0.42 8.64 22.92
C LYS A 78 -0.47 7.47 22.51
N GLY A 79 -0.47 7.09 21.23
CA GLY A 79 -1.22 5.91 20.74
C GLY A 79 -0.79 4.60 21.44
N LEU A 80 0.52 4.40 21.61
CA LEU A 80 1.05 3.23 22.32
C LEU A 80 0.70 3.25 23.82
N GLN A 81 0.69 4.43 24.46
CA GLN A 81 0.25 4.57 25.84
C GLN A 81 -1.25 4.28 26.00
N THR A 82 -2.08 4.71 25.05
CA THR A 82 -3.51 4.36 25.01
C THR A 82 -3.68 2.84 24.92
N ILE A 83 -2.96 2.15 24.02
CA ILE A 83 -2.96 0.68 23.94
C ILE A 83 -2.56 0.06 25.29
N LYS A 84 -1.48 0.53 25.91
CA LYS A 84 -1.02 0.02 27.21
C LYS A 84 -2.07 0.22 28.32
N GLN A 85 -2.66 1.41 28.42
CA GLN A 85 -3.61 1.74 29.49
C GLN A 85 -4.98 1.08 29.27
N ASP A 86 -5.52 1.17 28.06
CA ASP A 86 -6.88 0.71 27.78
C ASP A 86 -6.99 -0.81 27.65
N LEU A 87 -5.95 -1.51 27.22
CA LEU A 87 -6.02 -2.94 26.94
C LEU A 87 -5.30 -3.79 27.98
N LEU A 88 -4.14 -3.35 28.47
CA LEU A 88 -3.37 -4.17 29.42
C LEU A 88 -3.80 -3.88 30.86
N ALA A 89 -3.80 -2.61 31.27
CA ALA A 89 -4.10 -2.24 32.65
C ALA A 89 -5.54 -2.56 33.06
N LYS A 90 -6.53 -2.38 32.16
CA LYS A 90 -7.93 -2.77 32.43
C LYS A 90 -8.11 -4.27 32.66
N ASN A 91 -7.23 -5.10 32.09
CA ASN A 91 -7.21 -6.56 32.28
C ASN A 91 -6.18 -6.99 33.33
N ASN A 92 -5.69 -6.06 34.17
CA ASN A 92 -4.67 -6.34 35.18
C ASN A 92 -3.40 -7.01 34.61
N ILE A 93 -3.10 -6.81 33.32
CA ILE A 93 -1.92 -7.33 32.63
C ILE A 93 -0.86 -6.22 32.60
N ASP A 94 0.34 -6.54 33.06
CA ASP A 94 1.53 -5.71 32.97
C ASP A 94 2.43 -6.27 31.87
N PHE A 95 2.69 -5.49 30.82
CA PHE A 95 3.51 -5.96 29.71
C PHE A 95 4.91 -6.41 30.16
N ASP A 96 5.58 -5.60 30.98
CA ASP A 96 6.98 -5.80 31.34
C ASP A 96 7.17 -7.08 32.17
N LYS A 97 6.14 -7.45 32.96
CA LYS A 97 6.15 -8.63 33.83
C LYS A 97 5.51 -9.85 33.21
N ASP A 98 4.37 -9.67 32.53
CA ASP A 98 3.51 -10.79 32.13
C ASP A 98 3.66 -11.18 30.65
N ILE A 99 4.20 -10.33 29.77
CA ILE A 99 4.30 -10.60 28.32
C ILE A 99 5.75 -10.62 27.85
N LYS A 100 6.51 -9.57 28.15
CA LYS A 100 7.91 -9.38 27.75
C LYS A 100 8.81 -10.61 27.98
N PRO A 101 8.75 -11.31 29.12
CA PRO A 101 9.73 -12.36 29.42
C PRO A 101 9.68 -13.56 28.47
N TRP A 102 8.53 -13.82 27.84
CA TRP A 102 8.32 -15.03 27.04
C TRP A 102 7.90 -14.75 25.60
N VAL A 103 7.38 -13.57 25.28
CA VAL A 103 6.81 -13.30 23.95
C VAL A 103 7.86 -13.38 22.84
N GLY A 104 7.60 -14.24 21.86
CA GLY A 104 8.33 -14.32 20.59
C GLY A 104 7.46 -13.87 19.42
N ASN A 105 7.80 -14.31 18.21
CA ASN A 105 7.03 -13.99 17.01
C ASN A 105 5.60 -14.56 17.13
N GLY A 106 4.63 -13.82 16.60
CA GLY A 106 3.22 -14.16 16.70
C GLY A 106 2.56 -14.27 15.34
N MET A 107 1.53 -15.12 15.25
CA MET A 107 0.61 -15.20 14.13
C MET A 107 -0.82 -15.11 14.64
N ILE A 108 -1.62 -14.26 14.01
CA ILE A 108 -3.06 -14.15 14.24
C ILE A 108 -3.73 -14.74 13.01
N ALA A 109 -4.64 -15.69 13.21
CA ALA A 109 -5.39 -16.32 12.15
C ALA A 109 -6.89 -16.08 12.34
N LEU A 110 -7.59 -15.82 11.23
CA LEU A 110 -9.05 -15.81 11.17
C LEU A 110 -9.54 -17.14 10.61
N LEU A 111 -10.38 -17.83 11.37
CA LEU A 111 -10.89 -19.18 11.07
C LEU A 111 -12.43 -19.18 11.03
N PRO A 112 -13.04 -20.20 10.42
CA PRO A 112 -14.48 -20.45 10.58
C PRO A 112 -14.86 -20.58 12.05
N ASN A 113 -16.06 -20.11 12.42
CA ASN A 113 -16.62 -20.31 13.75
C ASN A 113 -17.93 -21.10 13.64
N GLU A 114 -17.92 -22.36 14.07
CA GLU A 114 -19.13 -23.18 14.02
C GLU A 114 -20.15 -22.79 15.09
N SER A 115 -19.69 -22.26 16.22
CA SER A 115 -20.57 -21.82 17.30
C SER A 115 -21.26 -20.48 16.97
N LYS A 116 -20.67 -19.67 16.09
CA LYS A 116 -21.22 -18.39 15.62
C LYS A 116 -20.95 -18.23 14.12
N PRO A 117 -21.73 -18.89 13.24
CA PRO A 117 -21.47 -18.90 11.79
C PRO A 117 -21.38 -17.51 11.14
N ASP A 118 -22.01 -16.50 11.73
CA ASP A 118 -22.01 -15.11 11.26
C ASP A 118 -20.74 -14.31 11.65
N ALA A 119 -19.77 -14.90 12.36
CA ALA A 119 -18.53 -14.22 12.74
C ALA A 119 -17.33 -15.18 12.72
N PRO A 120 -16.15 -14.77 12.24
CA PRO A 120 -14.97 -15.64 12.28
C PRO A 120 -14.50 -15.86 13.73
N SER A 121 -13.83 -16.98 13.97
CA SER A 121 -13.03 -17.19 15.17
C SER A 121 -11.62 -16.65 14.96
N THR A 122 -10.96 -16.28 16.05
CA THR A 122 -9.57 -15.82 16.03
C THR A 122 -8.71 -16.83 16.78
N LEU A 123 -7.61 -17.26 16.16
CA LEU A 123 -6.53 -17.99 16.80
C LEU A 123 -5.29 -17.10 16.86
N VAL A 124 -4.68 -16.98 18.03
CA VAL A 124 -3.40 -16.33 18.23
C VAL A 124 -2.40 -17.40 18.61
N VAL A 125 -1.33 -17.54 17.82
CA VAL A 125 -0.22 -18.44 18.09
C VAL A 125 1.03 -17.61 18.31
N VAL A 126 1.66 -17.75 19.47
CA VAL A 126 2.86 -17.00 19.83
C VAL A 126 3.95 -17.98 20.19
N ASN A 127 5.12 -17.85 19.56
CA ASN A 127 6.30 -18.61 19.96
C ASN A 127 6.75 -18.17 21.37
N ILE A 128 7.06 -19.14 22.23
CA ILE A 128 7.45 -18.89 23.62
C ILE A 128 8.97 -18.96 23.77
N ARG A 129 9.56 -17.94 24.39
CA ARG A 129 10.97 -17.88 24.79
C ARG A 129 11.18 -18.42 26.19
N ASP A 130 10.19 -18.24 27.06
CA ASP A 130 10.16 -18.78 28.43
C ASP A 130 8.82 -19.47 28.67
N LYS A 131 8.86 -20.80 28.76
CA LYS A 131 7.66 -21.62 28.90
C LYS A 131 6.95 -21.39 30.24
N ILE A 132 7.69 -21.13 31.32
CA ILE A 132 7.10 -20.93 32.66
C ILE A 132 6.34 -19.61 32.68
N ALA A 133 6.97 -18.53 32.22
CA ALA A 133 6.33 -17.23 32.13
C ALA A 133 5.13 -17.23 31.18
N ALA A 134 5.20 -17.97 30.05
CA ALA A 134 4.06 -18.15 29.15
C ALA A 134 2.88 -18.90 29.81
N MET A 135 3.15 -19.96 30.59
CA MET A 135 2.11 -20.67 31.33
C MET A 135 1.47 -19.81 32.43
N GLN A 136 2.28 -19.00 33.12
CA GLN A 136 1.76 -18.03 34.10
C GLN A 136 0.85 -16.99 33.43
N PHE A 137 1.25 -16.47 32.26
CA PHE A 137 0.42 -15.58 31.47
C PHE A 137 -0.87 -16.25 31.01
N ALA A 138 -0.82 -17.47 30.48
CA ALA A 138 -2.00 -18.21 30.06
C ALA A 138 -2.98 -18.40 31.23
N GLY A 139 -2.47 -18.74 32.41
CA GLY A 139 -3.25 -18.80 33.64
C GLY A 139 -3.87 -17.45 34.00
N LYS A 140 -3.10 -16.37 33.94
CA LYS A 140 -3.58 -15.01 34.24
C LYS A 140 -4.64 -14.53 33.24
N LEU A 141 -4.50 -14.87 31.96
CA LEU A 141 -5.46 -14.55 30.91
C LEU A 141 -6.75 -15.36 31.06
N ALA A 142 -6.65 -16.66 31.34
CA ALA A 142 -7.81 -17.50 31.56
C ALA A 142 -8.53 -17.17 32.88
N ASN A 143 -7.86 -16.62 33.90
CA ASN A 143 -8.50 -16.25 35.17
C ASN A 143 -9.04 -14.80 35.20
N GLN A 144 -9.20 -14.14 34.05
CA GLN A 144 -9.74 -12.78 33.98
C GLN A 144 -11.22 -12.75 34.36
N GLY A 145 -11.55 -11.99 35.41
CA GLY A 145 -12.92 -11.78 35.89
C GLY A 145 -13.57 -12.96 36.63
N SER A 146 -13.22 -14.21 36.27
CA SER A 146 -13.70 -15.44 36.89
C SER A 146 -12.61 -16.52 36.87
N LYS A 147 -12.75 -17.54 37.73
CA LYS A 147 -11.82 -18.68 37.73
C LYS A 147 -11.94 -19.46 36.42
N SER A 148 -10.80 -19.73 35.79
CA SER A 148 -10.72 -20.61 34.64
C SER A 148 -11.07 -22.04 35.03
N LYS A 149 -11.75 -22.74 34.13
CA LYS A 149 -11.86 -24.19 34.16
C LYS A 149 -10.70 -24.81 33.40
N GLU A 150 -10.40 -26.07 33.71
CA GLU A 150 -9.34 -26.82 33.07
C GLU A 150 -9.96 -28.03 32.37
N ALA A 151 -9.50 -28.29 31.15
CA ALA A 151 -9.82 -29.48 30.39
C ALA A 151 -8.53 -30.08 29.85
N GLU A 152 -8.52 -31.39 29.62
CA GLU A 152 -7.42 -32.07 28.97
C GLU A 152 -7.86 -32.51 27.58
N TYR A 153 -7.03 -32.23 26.57
CA TYR A 153 -7.28 -32.60 25.19
C TYR A 153 -6.00 -33.13 24.55
N LYS A 154 -6.01 -34.41 24.16
CA LYS A 154 -4.87 -35.13 23.54
C LYS A 154 -3.53 -34.89 24.27
N GLY A 155 -3.56 -34.97 25.61
CA GLY A 155 -2.39 -34.79 26.48
C GLY A 155 -1.94 -33.34 26.68
N ASN A 156 -2.73 -32.36 26.24
CA ASN A 156 -2.48 -30.94 26.47
C ASN A 156 -3.54 -30.35 27.39
N LYS A 157 -3.09 -29.53 28.33
CA LYS A 157 -3.97 -28.80 29.24
C LYS A 157 -4.54 -27.57 28.52
N ILE A 158 -5.86 -27.47 28.48
CA ILE A 158 -6.59 -26.31 27.98
C ILE A 158 -7.20 -25.58 29.17
N LEU A 159 -6.83 -24.31 29.31
CA LEU A 159 -7.45 -23.39 30.25
C LEU A 159 -8.58 -22.67 29.51
N PHE A 160 -9.78 -22.63 30.07
CA PHE A 160 -10.89 -21.90 29.45
C PHE A 160 -11.68 -21.08 30.45
N ASN A 161 -12.22 -19.97 29.95
CA ASN A 161 -13.05 -19.07 30.72
C ASN A 161 -14.32 -18.71 29.93
N GLU A 162 -15.46 -19.14 30.47
CA GLU A 162 -16.76 -18.93 29.86
C GLU A 162 -17.17 -17.44 29.85
N ALA A 163 -16.74 -16.66 30.85
CA ALA A 163 -17.14 -15.26 31.00
C ALA A 163 -16.58 -14.34 29.89
N ASN A 164 -15.40 -14.67 29.36
CA ASN A 164 -14.77 -13.93 28.27
C ASN A 164 -14.54 -14.79 27.01
N SER A 165 -15.10 -16.00 26.96
CA SER A 165 -14.95 -16.95 25.84
C SER A 165 -13.50 -17.13 25.40
N THR A 166 -12.55 -17.24 26.34
CA THR A 166 -11.12 -17.38 26.04
C THR A 166 -10.65 -18.80 26.36
N TYR A 167 -9.98 -19.42 25.38
CA TYR A 167 -9.31 -20.70 25.51
C TYR A 167 -7.81 -20.49 25.32
N ALA A 168 -6.99 -21.08 26.18
CA ALA A 168 -5.54 -20.97 26.10
C ALA A 168 -4.87 -22.32 26.38
N THR A 169 -3.84 -22.65 25.60
CA THR A 169 -3.03 -23.84 25.82
C THR A 169 -1.59 -23.60 25.38
N VAL A 170 -0.66 -24.32 26.00
CA VAL A 170 0.75 -24.32 25.60
C VAL A 170 1.07 -25.68 24.97
N VAL A 171 1.38 -25.68 23.68
CA VAL A 171 1.73 -26.88 22.92
C VAL A 171 3.14 -26.71 22.37
N LYS A 172 4.04 -27.64 22.71
CA LYS A 172 5.48 -27.55 22.39
C LYS A 172 6.07 -26.21 22.84
N ASP A 173 6.42 -25.35 21.88
CA ASP A 173 7.06 -24.04 22.03
C ASP A 173 6.11 -22.88 21.63
N PHE A 174 4.80 -23.12 21.69
CA PHE A 174 3.79 -22.13 21.33
C PHE A 174 2.74 -21.98 22.42
N LEU A 175 2.39 -20.73 22.71
CA LEU A 175 1.15 -20.37 23.38
C LEU A 175 0.08 -20.15 22.32
N MET A 176 -1.03 -20.87 22.42
CA MET A 176 -2.19 -20.74 21.55
C MET A 176 -3.36 -20.18 22.34
N VAL A 177 -4.04 -19.19 21.78
CA VAL A 177 -5.23 -18.56 22.37
C VAL A 177 -6.33 -18.48 21.32
N ALA A 178 -7.53 -18.97 21.64
CA ALA A 178 -8.68 -18.93 20.75
C ALA A 178 -9.96 -18.44 21.46
N GLN A 179 -10.98 -18.12 20.67
CA GLN A 179 -12.28 -17.63 21.16
C GLN A 179 -13.35 -18.73 21.31
N ASP A 180 -13.04 -19.95 20.88
CA ASP A 180 -13.92 -21.10 21.00
C ASP A 180 -13.11 -22.40 21.13
N GLN A 181 -13.76 -23.43 21.67
CA GLN A 181 -13.16 -24.71 21.95
C GLN A 181 -12.68 -25.42 20.67
N LYS A 182 -13.46 -25.35 19.58
CA LYS A 182 -13.13 -26.06 18.35
C LYS A 182 -11.86 -25.52 17.72
N THR A 183 -11.70 -24.20 17.69
CA THR A 183 -10.51 -23.54 17.15
C THR A 183 -9.25 -23.90 17.94
N ILE A 184 -9.32 -23.95 19.29
CA ILE A 184 -8.14 -24.32 20.09
C ILE A 184 -7.78 -25.81 19.94
N GLU A 185 -8.78 -26.69 19.87
CA GLU A 185 -8.58 -28.13 19.64
C GLU A 185 -7.99 -28.40 18.25
N ALA A 186 -8.49 -27.72 17.21
CA ALA A 186 -7.94 -27.81 15.85
C ALA A 186 -6.47 -27.35 15.80
N ALA A 187 -6.11 -26.30 16.55
CA ALA A 187 -4.73 -25.84 16.64
C ALA A 187 -3.81 -26.87 17.33
N VAL A 188 -4.30 -27.54 18.40
CA VAL A 188 -3.59 -28.65 19.05
C VAL A 188 -3.38 -29.81 18.07
N ASP A 189 -4.42 -30.20 17.34
CA ASP A 189 -4.38 -31.26 16.33
C ASP A 189 -3.37 -30.96 15.23
N THR A 190 -3.39 -29.73 14.73
CA THR A 190 -2.45 -29.24 13.71
C THR A 190 -1.01 -29.32 14.22
N ALA A 191 -0.76 -28.86 15.45
CA ALA A 191 0.57 -28.96 16.07
C ALA A 191 1.04 -30.41 16.33
N GLN A 192 0.12 -31.38 16.33
CA GLN A 192 0.38 -32.81 16.45
C GLN A 192 0.40 -33.55 15.10
N GLY A 193 0.25 -32.84 13.97
CA GLY A 193 0.44 -33.38 12.62
C GLY A 193 -0.80 -33.39 11.72
N ALA A 194 -1.93 -32.82 12.16
CA ALA A 194 -3.05 -32.57 11.26
C ALA A 194 -2.69 -31.52 10.18
N PRO A 195 -3.47 -31.41 9.09
CA PRO A 195 -3.25 -30.40 8.05
C PRO A 195 -3.13 -28.99 8.63
N SER A 196 -2.19 -28.22 8.08
CA SER A 196 -1.88 -26.87 8.52
C SER A 196 -1.93 -25.88 7.37
N LEU A 197 -1.99 -24.59 7.68
CA LEU A 197 -1.87 -23.53 6.68
C LEU A 197 -0.61 -23.70 5.82
N ALA A 198 0.50 -24.17 6.41
CA ALA A 198 1.75 -24.43 5.72
C ALA A 198 1.68 -25.59 4.71
N SER A 199 0.71 -26.51 4.86
CA SER A 199 0.52 -27.63 3.92
C SER A 199 -0.34 -27.30 2.70
N LYS A 200 -0.93 -26.10 2.61
CA LYS A 200 -1.66 -25.68 1.41
C LYS A 200 -0.73 -25.66 0.18
N PRO A 201 -1.23 -25.97 -1.03
CA PRO A 201 -0.43 -25.89 -2.25
C PRO A 201 0.24 -24.52 -2.41
N GLY A 202 1.57 -24.50 -2.56
CA GLY A 202 2.36 -23.26 -2.71
C GLY A 202 2.60 -22.45 -1.43
N ALA A 203 1.95 -22.80 -0.30
CA ALA A 203 2.04 -22.04 0.94
C ALA A 203 3.45 -22.03 1.54
N GLU A 204 4.18 -23.14 1.49
CA GLU A 204 5.54 -23.22 2.02
C GLU A 204 6.47 -22.17 1.39
N ASN A 205 6.43 -22.05 0.06
CA ASN A 205 7.22 -21.05 -0.67
C ASN A 205 6.80 -19.63 -0.29
N ILE A 206 5.49 -19.37 -0.24
CA ILE A 206 4.93 -18.06 0.10
C ILE A 206 5.29 -17.65 1.54
N LEU A 207 5.12 -18.55 2.51
CA LEU A 207 5.39 -18.28 3.94
C LEU A 207 6.90 -18.20 4.24
N ASN A 208 7.74 -18.88 3.46
CA ASN A 208 9.18 -18.81 3.59
C ASN A 208 9.75 -17.51 2.99
N LYS A 209 9.27 -17.11 1.80
CA LYS A 209 9.73 -15.90 1.10
C LYS A 209 9.10 -14.62 1.67
N GLY A 210 7.81 -14.65 2.00
CA GLY A 210 7.04 -13.45 2.31
C GLY A 210 7.03 -12.46 1.13
N VAL A 211 7.19 -11.17 1.44
CA VAL A 211 7.38 -10.09 0.44
C VAL A 211 8.83 -9.57 0.36
N ASP A 212 9.77 -10.22 1.05
CA ASP A 212 11.18 -9.80 1.14
C ASP A 212 11.35 -8.31 1.49
N VAL A 213 10.60 -7.85 2.50
CA VAL A 213 10.68 -6.47 2.99
C VAL A 213 11.81 -6.34 4.04
N PRO A 214 12.73 -5.37 3.93
CA PRO A 214 13.80 -5.19 4.89
C PRO A 214 13.27 -4.97 6.31
N ASN A 215 13.89 -5.63 7.30
CA ASN A 215 13.53 -5.51 8.71
C ASN A 215 12.01 -5.63 8.95
N ALA A 216 11.41 -6.70 8.41
CA ALA A 216 9.96 -6.91 8.45
C ALA A 216 9.38 -6.86 9.87
N ILE A 217 8.42 -5.97 10.09
CA ILE A 217 7.69 -5.80 11.35
C ILE A 217 6.42 -6.65 11.35
N ALA A 218 5.67 -6.64 10.25
CA ALA A 218 4.46 -7.44 10.12
C ALA A 218 4.25 -7.87 8.67
N GLN A 219 3.58 -9.01 8.50
CA GLN A 219 3.20 -9.55 7.19
C GLN A 219 1.80 -10.14 7.27
N VAL A 220 1.02 -10.00 6.20
CA VAL A 220 -0.32 -10.54 6.05
C VAL A 220 -0.35 -11.45 4.85
N TYR A 221 -0.96 -12.62 5.01
CA TYR A 221 -1.02 -13.67 4.00
C TYR A 221 -2.48 -14.06 3.74
N LEU A 222 -2.89 -13.95 2.48
CA LEU A 222 -4.11 -14.55 1.92
C LEU A 222 -3.65 -15.58 0.88
N LEU A 223 -3.58 -16.85 1.28
CA LEU A 223 -3.03 -17.92 0.43
C LEU A 223 -4.03 -18.47 -0.57
N ASP A 224 -5.32 -18.27 -0.29
CA ASP A 224 -6.44 -18.55 -1.21
C ASP A 224 -7.36 -17.33 -1.18
N TYR A 225 -7.05 -16.35 -2.03
CA TYR A 225 -7.72 -15.05 -2.00
C TYR A 225 -9.20 -15.16 -2.34
N SER A 226 -9.56 -15.95 -3.37
CA SER A 226 -10.94 -16.11 -3.80
C SER A 226 -11.81 -16.75 -2.70
N ASP A 227 -11.36 -17.85 -2.09
CA ASP A 227 -12.11 -18.50 -1.02
C ASP A 227 -12.23 -17.61 0.23
N ALA A 228 -11.12 -17.00 0.65
CA ALA A 228 -11.09 -16.13 1.82
C ALA A 228 -12.02 -14.91 1.66
N THR A 229 -11.98 -14.24 0.50
CA THR A 229 -12.79 -13.04 0.25
C THR A 229 -14.27 -13.36 0.17
N GLN A 230 -14.65 -14.44 -0.53
CA GLN A 230 -16.05 -14.89 -0.59
C GLN A 230 -16.60 -15.20 0.81
N LYS A 231 -15.83 -15.93 1.62
CA LYS A 231 -16.24 -16.24 3.00
C LYS A 231 -16.35 -14.99 3.86
N LEU A 232 -15.40 -14.06 3.78
CA LEU A 232 -15.42 -12.81 4.56
C LEU A 232 -16.56 -11.87 4.14
N MET A 233 -16.88 -11.78 2.85
CA MET A 233 -18.02 -10.99 2.35
C MET A 233 -19.36 -11.56 2.82
N ASN A 234 -19.51 -12.89 2.80
CA ASN A 234 -20.72 -13.54 3.32
C ASN A 234 -20.95 -13.25 4.82
N LEU A 235 -19.86 -13.04 5.58
CA LEU A 235 -19.92 -12.70 7.01
C LEU A 235 -20.29 -11.24 7.27
N SER A 236 -19.88 -10.30 6.41
CA SER A 236 -20.15 -8.86 6.64
C SER A 236 -21.60 -8.47 6.36
N LYS A 237 -22.39 -9.32 5.67
CA LYS A 237 -23.73 -9.02 5.16
C LYS A 237 -23.79 -7.67 4.41
N GLU A 238 -22.65 -7.19 3.92
CA GLU A 238 -22.62 -6.06 3.01
C GLU A 238 -23.23 -6.54 1.70
N ASP A 239 -24.23 -5.83 1.20
CA ASP A 239 -24.70 -6.03 -0.17
C ASP A 239 -23.45 -5.96 -1.06
N SER A 240 -23.26 -6.98 -1.89
CA SER A 240 -22.22 -7.12 -2.92
C SER A 240 -22.31 -6.04 -4.02
N ALA A 241 -22.94 -4.90 -3.71
CA ALA A 241 -23.22 -3.75 -4.54
C ALA A 241 -22.12 -2.68 -4.46
N SER A 242 -21.08 -2.87 -3.64
CA SER A 242 -19.83 -2.13 -3.86
C SER A 242 -19.17 -2.68 -5.12
N SER A 243 -18.81 -1.80 -6.04
CA SER A 243 -18.45 -1.99 -7.45
C SER A 243 -17.17 -2.81 -7.72
N ILE A 244 -16.83 -3.76 -6.86
CA ILE A 244 -15.68 -4.64 -7.02
C ILE A 244 -16.15 -5.84 -7.84
N ASN A 245 -15.61 -5.98 -9.05
CA ASN A 245 -15.95 -7.09 -9.93
C ASN A 245 -15.41 -8.41 -9.33
N LEU A 246 -16.30 -9.17 -8.67
CA LEU A 246 -15.98 -10.46 -8.05
C LEU A 246 -15.30 -11.44 -9.01
N GLN A 247 -15.57 -11.34 -10.32
CA GLN A 247 -14.98 -12.20 -11.33
C GLN A 247 -13.50 -11.89 -11.57
N GLU A 248 -13.06 -10.65 -11.37
CA GLU A 248 -11.63 -10.29 -11.44
C GLU A 248 -10.89 -10.74 -10.18
N MET A 249 -11.54 -10.67 -9.02
CA MET A 249 -11.00 -11.18 -7.76
C MET A 249 -10.76 -12.70 -7.78
N GLN A 250 -11.61 -13.47 -8.48
CA GLN A 250 -11.43 -14.92 -8.65
C GLN A 250 -10.15 -15.31 -9.40
N LYS A 251 -9.57 -14.39 -10.18
CA LYS A 251 -8.31 -14.61 -10.92
C LYS A 251 -7.08 -14.36 -10.06
N VAL A 252 -7.24 -13.90 -8.82
CA VAL A 252 -6.13 -13.74 -7.86
C VAL A 252 -6.02 -15.02 -7.03
N GLN A 253 -4.86 -15.65 -7.09
CA GLN A 253 -4.57 -16.84 -6.30
C GLN A 253 -4.21 -16.47 -4.86
N SER A 254 -3.26 -15.57 -4.69
CA SER A 254 -2.76 -15.20 -3.36
C SER A 254 -2.30 -13.74 -3.30
N ILE A 255 -2.40 -13.16 -2.10
CA ILE A 255 -1.86 -11.85 -1.77
C ILE A 255 -1.00 -11.99 -0.52
N VAL A 256 0.22 -11.46 -0.58
CA VAL A 256 1.07 -11.27 0.59
C VAL A 256 1.38 -9.80 0.68
N ALA A 257 1.21 -9.21 1.85
CA ALA A 257 1.60 -7.83 2.12
C ALA A 257 2.52 -7.81 3.35
N GLY A 258 3.46 -6.87 3.38
CA GLY A 258 4.37 -6.73 4.51
C GLY A 258 4.80 -5.29 4.71
N VAL A 259 5.07 -4.96 5.97
CA VAL A 259 5.63 -3.69 6.40
C VAL A 259 6.94 -3.95 7.14
N GLY A 260 7.95 -3.14 6.84
CA GLY A 260 9.27 -3.18 7.44
C GLY A 260 9.93 -1.80 7.40
N VAL A 261 11.23 -1.77 7.68
CA VAL A 261 11.99 -0.52 7.82
C VAL A 261 13.28 -0.61 7.02
N ASP A 262 13.53 0.36 6.15
CA ASP A 262 14.80 0.50 5.43
C ASP A 262 15.62 1.69 5.96
N ASP A 263 16.69 2.08 5.27
CA ASP A 263 17.60 3.14 5.72
C ASP A 263 17.04 4.56 5.56
N GLU A 264 15.91 4.70 4.84
CA GLU A 264 15.23 5.96 4.55
C GLU A 264 13.88 6.07 5.26
N GLY A 265 13.22 4.97 5.62
CA GLY A 265 12.01 5.00 6.44
C GLY A 265 11.19 3.71 6.42
N LEU A 266 9.86 3.86 6.32
CA LEU A 266 8.92 2.75 6.37
C LEU A 266 8.70 2.16 4.97
N ARG A 267 8.96 0.86 4.82
CA ARG A 267 8.77 0.13 3.57
C ARG A 267 7.54 -0.76 3.66
N MET A 268 6.67 -0.64 2.67
CA MET A 268 5.53 -1.53 2.46
C MET A 268 5.70 -2.24 1.13
N LYS A 269 5.49 -3.55 1.11
CA LYS A 269 5.52 -4.36 -0.11
C LYS A 269 4.28 -5.23 -0.17
N ALA A 270 3.73 -5.41 -1.36
CA ALA A 270 2.66 -6.37 -1.62
C ALA A 270 2.99 -7.19 -2.86
N SER A 271 2.86 -8.51 -2.77
CA SER A 271 2.98 -9.45 -3.87
C SER A 271 1.61 -10.02 -4.19
N ILE A 272 1.20 -9.91 -5.45
CA ILE A 272 -0.07 -10.45 -5.96
C ILE A 272 0.28 -11.54 -6.97
N THR A 273 -0.16 -12.76 -6.69
CA THR A 273 -0.01 -13.89 -7.61
C THR A 273 -1.37 -14.21 -8.23
N MET A 274 -1.41 -14.18 -9.56
CA MET A 274 -2.57 -14.53 -10.36
C MET A 274 -2.70 -16.04 -10.53
N SER A 275 -3.93 -16.52 -10.68
CA SER A 275 -4.23 -17.91 -10.97
C SER A 275 -3.64 -18.35 -12.32
N PRO A 276 -3.29 -19.64 -12.53
CA PRO A 276 -2.64 -20.10 -13.76
C PRO A 276 -3.43 -19.86 -15.06
N ASP A 277 -4.75 -19.76 -14.95
CA ASP A 277 -5.73 -19.48 -16.01
C ASP A 277 -5.92 -17.98 -16.30
N ALA A 278 -5.37 -17.10 -15.45
CA ALA A 278 -5.41 -15.66 -15.68
C ALA A 278 -4.57 -15.28 -16.90
N PRO A 279 -4.97 -14.23 -17.65
CA PRO A 279 -4.17 -13.70 -18.74
C PRO A 279 -2.76 -13.33 -18.28
N LYS A 280 -1.76 -13.83 -18.99
CA LYS A 280 -0.35 -13.54 -18.71
C LYS A 280 0.06 -12.29 -19.47
N PHE A 281 0.51 -11.29 -18.72
CA PHE A 281 1.07 -10.07 -19.29
C PHE A 281 2.59 -10.08 -19.07
N ASP A 282 3.32 -9.44 -19.98
CA ASP A 282 4.77 -9.33 -19.92
C ASP A 282 5.14 -7.84 -19.93
N TYR A 283 5.23 -7.24 -18.76
CA TYR A 283 5.62 -5.86 -18.58
C TYR A 283 7.14 -5.76 -18.54
N GLN A 284 7.68 -4.89 -19.40
CA GLN A 284 9.11 -4.67 -19.48
C GLN A 284 9.49 -3.48 -18.57
N PRO A 285 10.60 -3.59 -17.81
CA PRO A 285 11.10 -2.47 -17.02
C PRO A 285 11.37 -1.23 -17.88
N VAL A 286 11.06 -0.06 -17.32
CA VAL A 286 11.34 1.23 -17.96
C VAL A 286 12.69 1.78 -17.50
N PRO A 287 13.52 2.35 -18.40
CA PRO A 287 14.81 2.92 -18.04
C PRO A 287 14.75 4.10 -17.04
N GLY A 288 13.65 4.87 -17.02
CA GLY A 288 13.42 5.98 -16.10
C GLY A 288 14.17 7.27 -16.46
N LYS A 289 14.54 7.45 -17.72
CA LYS A 289 15.25 8.65 -18.21
C LYS A 289 14.39 9.90 -18.15
N VAL A 290 13.09 9.77 -18.37
CA VAL A 290 12.13 10.89 -18.35
C VAL A 290 12.13 11.64 -17.00
N VAL A 291 12.53 10.99 -15.90
CA VAL A 291 12.62 11.61 -14.58
C VAL A 291 13.59 12.81 -14.58
N ALA A 292 14.68 12.72 -15.35
CA ALA A 292 15.69 13.78 -15.43
C ALA A 292 15.20 15.04 -16.17
N GLN A 293 14.07 14.95 -16.90
CA GLN A 293 13.46 16.09 -17.59
C GLN A 293 12.73 17.03 -16.64
N PHE A 294 12.38 16.55 -15.44
CA PHE A 294 11.68 17.36 -14.45
C PHE A 294 12.66 18.08 -13.51
N PRO A 295 12.32 19.30 -13.05
CA PRO A 295 13.13 20.02 -12.09
C PRO A 295 13.03 19.40 -10.69
N ALA A 296 14.04 19.64 -9.85
CA ALA A 296 14.06 19.20 -8.46
C ALA A 296 12.89 19.77 -7.64
N GLU A 297 12.28 20.87 -8.08
CA GLU A 297 11.14 21.55 -7.48
C GLU A 297 9.82 20.78 -7.61
N THR A 298 9.78 19.72 -8.44
CA THR A 298 8.60 18.87 -8.64
C THR A 298 7.97 18.46 -7.29
N LEU A 299 6.65 18.65 -7.20
CA LEU A 299 5.79 18.34 -6.05
C LEU A 299 5.43 16.86 -6.05
N ALA A 300 4.97 16.37 -7.20
CA ALA A 300 4.57 15.00 -7.40
C ALA A 300 4.82 14.61 -8.85
N MET A 301 5.11 13.33 -9.08
CA MET A 301 5.35 12.80 -10.40
C MET A 301 4.80 11.38 -10.51
N VAL A 302 4.25 11.05 -11.67
CA VAL A 302 3.98 9.66 -12.10
C VAL A 302 4.75 9.43 -13.39
N SER A 303 5.48 8.33 -13.46
CA SER A 303 6.21 7.89 -14.65
C SER A 303 5.93 6.43 -14.95
N GLY A 304 6.17 6.06 -16.21
CA GLY A 304 6.03 4.71 -16.70
C GLY A 304 6.46 4.66 -18.16
N GLY A 305 5.97 3.67 -18.88
CA GLY A 305 6.28 3.55 -20.30
C GLY A 305 5.25 2.73 -21.05
N ASN A 306 5.28 2.90 -22.37
CA ASN A 306 4.51 2.14 -23.34
C ASN A 306 2.99 2.18 -23.05
N ILE A 307 2.44 3.39 -22.96
CA ILE A 307 1.00 3.62 -22.79
C ILE A 307 0.23 2.94 -23.92
N SER A 308 0.75 2.94 -25.15
CA SER A 308 0.12 2.27 -26.30
C SER A 308 -0.10 0.77 -26.04
N ARG A 309 0.86 0.08 -25.42
CA ARG A 309 0.72 -1.32 -24.99
C ARG A 309 -0.25 -1.48 -23.84
N ILE A 310 -0.19 -0.62 -22.81
CA ILE A 310 -1.14 -0.65 -21.68
C ILE A 310 -2.57 -0.48 -22.19
N TRP A 311 -2.79 0.49 -23.08
CA TRP A 311 -4.07 0.73 -23.72
C TRP A 311 -4.55 -0.48 -24.53
N THR A 312 -3.66 -1.07 -25.35
CA THR A 312 -3.99 -2.28 -26.12
C THR A 312 -4.38 -3.45 -25.22
N GLN A 313 -3.70 -3.64 -24.09
CA GLN A 313 -4.03 -4.70 -23.13
C GLN A 313 -5.35 -4.42 -22.41
N ALA A 314 -5.56 -3.19 -21.94
CA ALA A 314 -6.80 -2.78 -21.27
C ALA A 314 -8.03 -2.96 -22.19
N THR A 315 -7.93 -2.52 -23.44
CA THR A 315 -9.02 -2.64 -24.43
C THR A 315 -9.31 -4.10 -24.83
N GLN A 316 -8.37 -5.03 -24.63
CA GLN A 316 -8.63 -6.46 -24.79
C GLN A 316 -9.37 -7.05 -23.57
N GLN A 317 -8.99 -6.65 -22.36
CA GLN A 317 -9.60 -7.13 -21.13
C GLN A 317 -11.09 -6.74 -21.03
N VAL A 318 -11.43 -5.49 -21.38
CA VAL A 318 -12.81 -4.99 -21.28
C VAL A 318 -13.80 -5.72 -22.20
N LYS A 319 -13.35 -6.46 -23.22
CA LYS A 319 -14.23 -7.30 -24.07
C LYS A 319 -14.93 -8.42 -23.30
N SER A 320 -14.43 -8.76 -22.11
CA SER A 320 -15.06 -9.74 -21.22
C SER A 320 -16.11 -9.14 -20.28
N ASP A 321 -16.25 -7.81 -20.27
CA ASP A 321 -17.24 -7.06 -19.49
C ASP A 321 -18.08 -6.17 -20.44
N PRO A 322 -19.36 -6.54 -20.69
CA PRO A 322 -20.21 -5.79 -21.62
C PRO A 322 -20.38 -4.30 -21.28
N MET A 323 -20.37 -3.94 -20.00
CA MET A 323 -20.53 -2.54 -19.57
C MET A 323 -19.24 -1.75 -19.82
N ALA A 324 -18.09 -2.35 -19.56
CA ALA A 324 -16.79 -1.74 -19.86
C ALA A 324 -16.57 -1.62 -21.38
N GLU A 325 -16.97 -2.64 -22.16
CA GLU A 325 -16.91 -2.59 -23.62
C GLU A 325 -17.78 -1.46 -24.20
N GLN A 326 -19.01 -1.31 -23.71
CA GLN A 326 -19.89 -0.21 -24.11
C GLN A 326 -19.27 1.17 -23.79
N THR A 327 -18.63 1.30 -22.62
CA THR A 327 -17.95 2.54 -22.21
C THR A 327 -16.80 2.87 -23.16
N LEU A 328 -15.97 1.88 -23.51
CA LEU A 328 -14.89 2.05 -24.48
C LEU A 328 -15.41 2.46 -25.87
N ASN A 329 -16.50 1.83 -26.33
CA ASN A 329 -17.10 2.17 -27.63
C ASN A 329 -17.65 3.60 -27.65
N THR A 330 -18.28 4.04 -26.55
CA THR A 330 -18.75 5.43 -26.40
C THR A 330 -17.59 6.43 -26.44
N ALA A 331 -16.46 6.10 -25.79
CA ALA A 331 -15.27 6.94 -25.85
C ALA A 331 -14.68 7.03 -27.28
N ARG A 332 -14.63 5.90 -28.00
CA ARG A 332 -14.21 5.86 -29.41
C ARG A 332 -15.13 6.67 -30.32
N GLU A 333 -16.44 6.58 -30.13
CA GLU A 333 -17.43 7.38 -30.88
C GLU A 333 -17.27 8.87 -30.60
N SER A 334 -17.04 9.25 -29.34
CA SER A 334 -16.81 10.64 -28.94
C SER A 334 -15.53 11.20 -29.56
N ALA A 335 -14.44 10.42 -29.55
CA ALA A 335 -13.19 10.79 -30.22
C ALA A 335 -13.39 10.94 -31.74
N LYS A 336 -14.15 10.03 -32.35
CA LYS A 336 -14.46 10.07 -33.78
C LYS A 336 -15.30 11.30 -34.16
N ALA A 337 -16.24 11.72 -33.30
CA ALA A 337 -17.00 12.96 -33.48
C ALA A 337 -16.10 14.21 -33.44
N ALA A 338 -15.00 14.17 -32.68
CA ALA A 338 -13.94 15.18 -32.70
C ALA A 338 -12.88 14.96 -33.81
N ASN A 339 -13.11 14.04 -34.74
CA ASN A 339 -12.21 13.67 -35.85
C ASN A 339 -10.87 13.00 -35.44
N PHE A 340 -10.91 12.22 -34.35
CA PHE A 340 -9.79 11.41 -33.85
C PHE A 340 -10.10 9.91 -33.85
N ASP A 341 -9.09 9.09 -34.16
CA ASP A 341 -9.08 7.67 -33.81
C ASP A 341 -8.46 7.51 -32.41
N LEU A 342 -9.25 7.14 -31.40
CA LEU A 342 -8.78 7.05 -30.02
C LEU A 342 -7.60 6.07 -29.87
N ASP A 343 -7.65 4.93 -30.56
CA ASP A 343 -6.63 3.89 -30.41
C ASP A 343 -5.33 4.27 -31.12
N LYS A 344 -5.42 4.93 -32.29
CA LYS A 344 -4.25 5.25 -33.13
C LYS A 344 -3.74 6.66 -32.92
N ASP A 345 -4.61 7.65 -33.02
CA ASP A 345 -4.21 9.07 -32.98
C ASP A 345 -3.87 9.50 -31.54
N ILE A 346 -4.61 9.01 -30.54
CA ILE A 346 -4.38 9.43 -29.14
C ILE A 346 -3.34 8.55 -28.46
N PHE A 347 -3.60 7.24 -28.33
CA PHE A 347 -2.73 6.35 -27.56
C PHE A 347 -1.65 5.63 -28.38
N GLY A 348 -1.84 5.49 -29.70
CA GLY A 348 -1.02 4.61 -30.54
C GLY A 348 0.45 4.99 -30.62
N TRP A 349 0.78 6.28 -30.59
CA TRP A 349 2.15 6.79 -30.67
C TRP A 349 2.87 6.83 -29.31
N MET A 350 2.18 6.64 -28.19
CA MET A 350 2.77 6.73 -26.85
C MET A 350 3.48 5.41 -26.47
N ASP A 351 4.49 5.03 -27.24
CA ASP A 351 5.19 3.74 -27.18
C ASP A 351 6.50 3.76 -26.36
N GLY A 352 7.01 4.94 -26.01
CA GLY A 352 8.20 5.14 -25.16
C GLY A 352 7.89 5.42 -23.69
N GLU A 353 8.84 6.03 -22.98
CA GLU A 353 8.64 6.47 -21.60
C GLU A 353 7.68 7.65 -21.52
N PHE A 354 7.03 7.80 -20.37
CA PHE A 354 6.30 9.02 -20.05
C PHE A 354 6.51 9.44 -18.61
N GLY A 355 6.39 10.74 -18.38
CA GLY A 355 6.35 11.34 -17.06
C GLY A 355 5.31 12.44 -17.00
N ILE A 356 4.59 12.52 -15.89
CA ILE A 356 3.60 13.56 -15.59
C ILE A 356 3.97 14.14 -14.24
N ALA A 357 4.30 15.43 -14.20
CA ALA A 357 4.75 16.11 -13.00
C ALA A 357 3.87 17.31 -12.66
N LEU A 358 3.64 17.51 -11.36
CA LEU A 358 3.10 18.74 -10.79
C LEU A 358 4.26 19.57 -10.27
N ILE A 359 4.36 20.81 -10.72
CA ILE A 359 5.48 21.72 -10.41
C ILE A 359 4.90 23.00 -9.80
N PRO A 360 5.48 23.55 -8.72
CA PRO A 360 4.97 24.76 -8.09
C PRO A 360 4.88 25.92 -9.09
N SER A 361 3.79 26.69 -9.01
CA SER A 361 3.61 27.90 -9.82
C SER A 361 2.84 28.95 -9.03
N ASP A 362 3.37 30.16 -8.99
CA ASP A 362 2.75 31.35 -8.42
C ASP A 362 2.26 32.33 -9.51
N ARG A 363 2.38 31.94 -10.79
CA ARG A 363 2.04 32.76 -11.95
C ARG A 363 1.00 32.07 -12.85
N GLY A 364 0.46 32.84 -13.79
CA GLY A 364 -0.50 32.37 -14.78
C GLY A 364 -1.87 32.02 -14.21
N ILE A 365 -2.69 31.38 -15.05
CA ILE A 365 -4.09 31.01 -14.74
C ILE A 365 -4.20 30.05 -13.54
N LEU A 366 -3.14 29.27 -13.27
CA LEU A 366 -3.10 28.32 -12.16
C LEU A 366 -2.40 28.85 -10.90
N SER A 367 -2.06 30.14 -10.84
CA SER A 367 -1.44 30.79 -9.66
C SER A 367 -2.25 30.60 -8.37
N GLN A 368 -3.59 30.67 -8.47
CA GLN A 368 -4.49 30.45 -7.33
C GLN A 368 -4.43 29.02 -6.80
N VAL A 369 -4.25 28.05 -7.71
CA VAL A 369 -4.10 26.63 -7.38
C VAL A 369 -2.70 26.37 -6.78
N GLY A 370 -1.68 27.09 -7.25
CA GLY A 370 -0.32 27.06 -6.71
C GLY A 370 0.63 26.08 -7.41
N PHE A 371 0.20 25.44 -8.49
CA PHE A 371 1.01 24.53 -9.29
C PHE A 371 0.56 24.50 -10.76
N GLY A 372 1.48 24.17 -11.66
CA GLY A 372 1.22 23.80 -13.04
C GLY A 372 1.58 22.34 -13.31
N GLY A 373 1.25 21.86 -14.50
CA GLY A 373 1.54 20.50 -14.94
C GLY A 373 2.55 20.47 -16.09
N VAL A 374 3.44 19.49 -16.10
CA VAL A 374 4.27 19.16 -17.27
C VAL A 374 4.16 17.66 -17.51
N MET A 375 3.89 17.29 -18.76
CA MET A 375 3.92 15.92 -19.25
C MET A 375 5.05 15.82 -20.28
N VAL A 376 5.79 14.72 -20.26
CA VAL A 376 6.82 14.39 -21.24
C VAL A 376 6.56 12.98 -21.74
N PHE A 377 6.63 12.79 -23.05
CA PHE A 377 6.44 11.50 -23.73
C PHE A 377 7.60 11.28 -24.70
N ASP A 378 8.34 10.20 -24.48
CA ASP A 378 9.27 9.67 -25.48
C ASP A 378 8.47 8.83 -26.46
N THR A 379 8.78 8.93 -27.76
CA THR A 379 8.07 8.17 -28.80
C THR A 379 8.98 7.84 -29.98
N SER A 380 8.81 6.64 -30.52
CA SER A 380 9.42 6.27 -31.81
C SER A 380 8.57 6.69 -33.02
N ASP A 381 7.30 7.04 -32.79
CA ASP A 381 6.33 7.44 -33.81
C ASP A 381 6.01 8.95 -33.76
N ARG A 382 7.07 9.75 -33.89
CA ARG A 382 6.97 11.21 -33.96
C ARG A 382 5.99 11.71 -35.02
N LYS A 383 5.91 11.03 -36.16
CA LYS A 383 5.04 11.44 -37.27
C LYS A 383 3.57 11.38 -36.86
N THR A 384 3.15 10.31 -36.20
CA THR A 384 1.77 10.20 -35.68
C THR A 384 1.52 11.23 -34.58
N ALA A 385 2.47 11.42 -33.65
CA ALA A 385 2.36 12.44 -32.61
C ALA A 385 2.17 13.86 -33.20
N GLU A 386 3.00 14.25 -34.17
CA GLU A 386 2.88 15.54 -34.87
C GLU A 386 1.52 15.70 -35.58
N ALA A 387 1.05 14.65 -36.25
CA ALA A 387 -0.27 14.66 -36.89
C ALA A 387 -1.41 14.82 -35.86
N THR A 388 -1.30 14.16 -34.71
CA THR A 388 -2.27 14.28 -33.61
C THR A 388 -2.31 15.68 -33.05
N PHE A 389 -1.15 16.28 -32.73
CA PHE A 389 -1.12 17.64 -32.20
C PHE A 389 -1.56 18.69 -33.22
N ALA A 390 -1.29 18.49 -34.51
CA ALA A 390 -1.84 19.35 -35.56
C ALA A 390 -3.37 19.31 -35.62
N LYS A 391 -3.98 18.12 -35.46
CA LYS A 391 -5.44 17.99 -35.34
C LYS A 391 -5.97 18.65 -34.07
N LEU A 392 -5.29 18.47 -32.94
CA LEU A 392 -5.66 19.10 -31.66
C LEU A 392 -5.59 20.62 -31.73
N ASP A 393 -4.57 21.18 -32.37
CA ASP A 393 -4.44 22.61 -32.63
C ASP A 393 -5.62 23.14 -33.46
N GLU A 394 -6.01 22.41 -34.51
CA GLU A 394 -7.14 22.80 -35.35
C GLU A 394 -8.49 22.69 -34.63
N PHE A 395 -8.65 21.66 -33.80
CA PHE A 395 -9.80 21.52 -32.92
C PHE A 395 -9.87 22.69 -31.94
N ALA A 396 -8.75 23.10 -31.33
CA ALA A 396 -8.70 24.24 -30.42
C ALA A 396 -9.09 25.56 -31.14
N ARG A 397 -8.55 25.81 -32.34
CA ARG A 397 -8.92 27.00 -33.16
C ARG A 397 -10.41 27.02 -33.48
N SER A 398 -10.96 25.87 -33.87
CA SER A 398 -12.39 25.71 -34.19
C SER A 398 -13.30 25.96 -32.97
N ASN A 399 -12.76 25.82 -31.76
CA ASN A 399 -13.45 26.07 -30.49
C ASN A 399 -13.06 27.42 -29.86
N ALA A 400 -12.73 28.42 -30.68
CA ALA A 400 -12.44 29.81 -30.28
C ALA A 400 -11.22 30.00 -29.37
N MET A 401 -10.30 29.03 -29.34
CA MET A 401 -9.00 29.20 -28.68
C MET A 401 -8.00 29.89 -29.62
N LEU A 402 -7.16 30.75 -29.06
CA LEU A 402 -6.03 31.32 -29.78
C LEU A 402 -4.87 30.33 -29.74
N VAL A 403 -4.47 29.84 -30.91
CA VAL A 403 -3.34 28.92 -31.09
C VAL A 403 -2.20 29.66 -31.78
N GLN A 404 -1.11 29.90 -31.06
CA GLN A 404 0.03 30.66 -31.55
C GLN A 404 1.33 29.90 -31.37
N GLN A 405 2.26 30.07 -32.30
CA GLN A 405 3.61 29.53 -32.18
C GLN A 405 4.57 30.62 -31.71
N ARG A 406 5.51 30.24 -30.85
CA ARG A 406 6.65 31.07 -30.46
C ARG A 406 7.92 30.24 -30.28
N ASP A 407 9.05 30.91 -30.34
CA ASP A 407 10.34 30.32 -29.96
C ASP A 407 10.57 30.53 -28.46
N VAL A 408 10.91 29.45 -27.76
CA VAL A 408 11.27 29.46 -26.34
C VAL A 408 12.58 28.70 -26.19
N GLN A 409 13.66 29.43 -25.90
CA GLN A 409 15.00 28.87 -25.73
C GLN A 409 15.48 28.05 -26.95
N GLY A 410 15.16 28.48 -28.17
CA GLY A 410 15.52 27.79 -29.41
C GLY A 410 14.61 26.60 -29.74
N LYS A 411 13.52 26.39 -28.99
CA LYS A 411 12.51 25.36 -29.26
C LYS A 411 11.24 26.02 -29.78
N LYS A 412 10.68 25.47 -30.85
CA LYS A 412 9.36 25.88 -31.34
C LYS A 412 8.29 25.30 -30.43
N VAL A 413 7.45 26.17 -29.89
CA VAL A 413 6.34 25.80 -29.01
C VAL A 413 5.04 26.35 -29.58
N THR A 414 3.99 25.54 -29.57
CA THR A 414 2.62 25.98 -29.82
C THR A 414 1.90 26.18 -28.49
N GLU A 415 1.27 27.33 -28.29
CA GLU A 415 0.50 27.67 -27.09
C GLU A 415 -0.96 27.96 -27.40
N TRP A 416 -1.82 27.53 -26.50
CA TRP A 416 -3.25 27.74 -26.52
C TRP A 416 -3.62 28.72 -25.40
N SER A 417 -4.34 29.78 -25.77
CA SER A 417 -4.86 30.77 -24.83
C SER A 417 -6.33 31.08 -25.13
N SER A 418 -7.05 31.56 -24.12
CA SER A 418 -8.44 32.00 -24.28
C SER A 418 -8.48 33.52 -24.41
N PRO A 419 -9.25 34.09 -25.36
CA PRO A 419 -9.48 35.54 -25.39
C PRO A 419 -10.10 36.09 -24.09
N MET A 420 -10.77 35.25 -23.31
CA MET A 420 -11.47 35.63 -22.08
C MET A 420 -10.60 35.53 -20.82
N MET A 421 -9.44 34.87 -20.87
CA MET A 421 -8.60 34.63 -19.70
C MET A 421 -7.14 34.98 -20.00
N PRO A 422 -6.45 35.72 -19.12
CA PRO A 422 -5.07 36.11 -19.36
C PRO A 422 -4.13 34.89 -19.27
N GLY A 423 -3.25 34.77 -20.26
CA GLY A 423 -2.14 33.81 -20.28
C GLY A 423 -2.39 32.53 -21.07
N SER A 424 -1.32 31.76 -21.25
CA SER A 424 -1.35 30.42 -21.88
C SER A 424 -1.96 29.41 -20.91
N ILE A 425 -2.87 28.58 -21.42
CA ILE A 425 -3.56 27.49 -20.71
C ILE A 425 -2.82 26.18 -20.93
N LEU A 426 -2.42 25.93 -22.18
CA LEU A 426 -1.71 24.74 -22.61
C LEU A 426 -0.59 25.14 -23.58
N GLY A 427 0.57 24.52 -23.49
CA GLY A 427 1.59 24.60 -24.52
C GLY A 427 2.17 23.23 -24.82
N HIS A 428 2.58 23.00 -26.06
CA HIS A 428 3.23 21.74 -26.47
C HIS A 428 4.35 22.00 -27.47
N GLY A 429 5.30 21.08 -27.51
CA GLY A 429 6.44 21.14 -28.41
C GLY A 429 7.39 19.98 -28.20
N TRP A 430 8.48 19.96 -28.97
CA TRP A 430 9.50 18.93 -28.89
C TRP A 430 10.70 19.40 -28.07
N LEU A 431 11.15 18.56 -27.13
CA LEU A 431 12.37 18.81 -26.37
C LEU A 431 13.61 18.45 -27.18
N ASP A 432 13.52 17.42 -28.02
CA ASP A 432 14.55 16.87 -28.90
C ASP A 432 13.89 16.06 -30.04
N ASP A 433 14.56 15.02 -30.55
CA ASP A 433 14.09 14.26 -31.71
C ASP A 433 12.94 13.29 -31.37
N ASP A 434 12.89 12.78 -30.14
CA ASP A 434 11.98 11.72 -29.68
C ASP A 434 11.12 12.11 -28.47
N SER A 435 11.38 13.24 -27.81
CA SER A 435 10.67 13.67 -26.61
C SER A 435 9.72 14.84 -26.88
N LEU A 436 8.43 14.60 -26.75
CA LEU A 436 7.38 15.63 -26.78
C LEU A 436 7.06 16.08 -25.34
N PHE A 437 6.86 17.37 -25.12
CA PHE A 437 6.28 17.89 -23.88
C PHE A 437 4.90 18.52 -24.08
N VAL A 438 4.07 18.44 -23.04
CA VAL A 438 2.82 19.20 -22.89
C VAL A 438 2.83 19.88 -21.53
N ALA A 439 2.68 21.20 -21.52
CA ALA A 439 2.70 22.04 -20.34
C ALA A 439 1.31 22.64 -20.08
N LEU A 440 0.87 22.63 -18.83
CA LEU A 440 -0.43 23.13 -18.38
C LEU A 440 -0.25 24.29 -17.40
N GLY A 441 -0.73 25.46 -17.79
CA GLY A 441 -0.61 26.72 -17.07
C GLY A 441 0.75 27.40 -17.24
N GLY A 442 0.78 28.72 -17.36
CA GLY A 442 2.02 29.48 -17.34
C GLY A 442 2.68 29.47 -15.95
N PRO A 443 4.02 29.41 -15.83
CA PRO A 443 5.04 29.43 -16.89
C PRO A 443 5.58 28.02 -17.21
N MET A 444 4.73 26.99 -17.30
CA MET A 444 5.20 25.60 -17.44
C MET A 444 5.88 25.31 -18.78
N VAL A 445 5.60 26.10 -19.82
CA VAL A 445 6.31 26.00 -21.11
C VAL A 445 7.79 26.35 -20.92
N GLU A 446 8.08 27.45 -20.22
CA GLU A 446 9.46 27.84 -19.90
C GLU A 446 10.14 26.79 -19.01
N VAL A 447 9.41 26.22 -18.06
CA VAL A 447 9.94 25.17 -17.18
C VAL A 447 10.27 23.89 -17.97
N ALA A 448 9.39 23.46 -18.87
CA ALA A 448 9.58 22.24 -19.65
C ALA A 448 10.69 22.37 -20.70
N THR A 449 10.82 23.56 -21.32
CA THR A 449 11.84 23.79 -22.36
C THR A 449 13.23 24.08 -21.78
N ALA A 450 13.29 24.64 -20.56
CA ALA A 450 14.54 24.88 -19.87
C ALA A 450 15.18 23.58 -19.40
N LYS A 451 16.50 23.47 -19.60
CA LYS A 451 17.28 22.43 -18.91
C LYS A 451 17.27 22.74 -17.40
N PRO A 452 16.77 21.86 -16.53
CA PRO A 452 16.77 22.12 -15.10
C PRO A 452 18.19 22.35 -14.58
N SER A 453 18.37 23.38 -13.74
CA SER A 453 19.66 23.58 -13.05
C SER A 453 19.98 22.41 -12.12
N GLN A 454 18.94 21.83 -11.53
CA GLN A 454 18.98 20.57 -10.81
C GLN A 454 17.81 19.69 -11.26
N ALA A 455 18.12 18.53 -11.83
CA ALA A 455 17.13 17.55 -12.28
C ALA A 455 16.54 16.76 -11.09
N LEU A 456 15.31 16.27 -11.24
CA LEU A 456 14.58 15.56 -10.19
C LEU A 456 15.29 14.26 -9.75
N ASP A 457 15.80 13.48 -10.69
CA ASP A 457 16.55 12.25 -10.42
C ASP A 457 17.82 12.49 -9.58
N SER A 458 18.37 13.71 -9.63
CA SER A 458 19.52 14.15 -8.84
C SER A 458 19.14 14.67 -7.44
N SER A 459 17.87 14.99 -7.21
CA SER A 459 17.34 15.57 -5.96
C SER A 459 17.51 14.65 -4.76
N THR A 460 17.88 15.23 -3.62
CA THR A 460 18.01 14.52 -2.35
C THR A 460 16.67 13.95 -1.86
N ASN A 461 15.55 14.62 -2.13
CA ASN A 461 14.22 14.14 -1.71
C ASN A 461 13.75 12.97 -2.59
N PHE A 462 13.96 13.09 -3.91
CA PHE A 462 13.66 12.00 -4.84
C PHE A 462 14.48 10.75 -4.52
N LYS A 463 15.81 10.88 -4.39
CA LYS A 463 16.69 9.76 -4.04
C LYS A 463 16.32 9.10 -2.70
N ALA A 464 15.90 9.88 -1.71
CA ALA A 464 15.45 9.33 -0.43
C ALA A 464 14.14 8.54 -0.58
N ALA A 465 13.21 8.99 -1.43
CA ALA A 465 11.92 8.34 -1.64
C ALA A 465 11.97 7.15 -2.63
N THR A 466 12.95 7.11 -3.54
CA THR A 466 12.99 6.11 -4.62
C THR A 466 14.27 5.27 -4.66
N GLY A 467 15.33 5.68 -3.95
CA GLY A 467 16.67 5.08 -4.10
C GLY A 467 16.79 3.63 -3.64
N SER A 468 15.97 3.21 -2.67
CA SER A 468 15.87 1.82 -2.21
C SER A 468 14.72 1.05 -2.85
N LEU A 469 13.93 1.67 -3.74
CA LEU A 469 12.93 0.95 -4.54
C LEU A 469 13.64 0.07 -5.59
N PRO A 470 13.02 -1.04 -6.06
CA PRO A 470 13.58 -1.83 -7.16
C PRO A 470 13.92 -0.94 -8.35
N LYS A 471 15.07 -1.15 -9.00
CA LYS A 471 15.50 -0.35 -10.16
C LYS A 471 14.96 -0.85 -11.49
N GLN A 472 14.71 -2.16 -11.59
CA GLN A 472 14.05 -2.77 -12.74
C GLN A 472 12.55 -2.77 -12.45
N ASN A 473 11.87 -1.68 -12.83
CA ASN A 473 10.48 -1.44 -12.46
C ASN A 473 9.66 -0.80 -13.59
N LEU A 474 8.36 -0.63 -13.38
CA LEU A 474 7.41 -0.14 -14.38
C LEU A 474 7.17 1.38 -14.31
N GLY A 475 8.04 2.10 -13.61
CA GLY A 475 7.97 3.54 -13.37
C GLY A 475 7.76 3.87 -11.89
N TYR A 476 7.65 5.15 -11.60
CA TYR A 476 7.54 5.67 -10.23
C TYR A 476 6.31 6.55 -10.06
N LEU A 477 5.62 6.40 -8.94
CA LEU A 477 4.88 7.48 -8.31
C LEU A 477 5.77 8.10 -7.24
N TYR A 478 5.89 9.42 -7.25
CA TYR A 478 6.69 10.20 -6.32
C TYR A 478 5.88 11.37 -5.78
N VAL A 479 6.01 11.67 -4.49
CA VAL A 479 5.49 12.88 -3.86
C VAL A 479 6.56 13.46 -2.93
N ASP A 480 6.92 14.71 -3.15
CA ASP A 480 7.72 15.51 -2.23
C ASP A 480 6.80 16.06 -1.13
N MET A 481 6.86 15.48 0.06
CA MET A 481 5.92 15.83 1.13
C MET A 481 6.21 17.21 1.71
N ASP A 482 7.47 17.64 1.79
CA ASP A 482 7.82 18.97 2.30
C ASP A 482 7.20 20.07 1.42
N LYS A 483 7.29 19.93 0.10
CA LYS A 483 6.69 20.91 -0.82
C LYS A 483 5.16 20.76 -0.89
N THR A 484 4.65 19.54 -0.94
CA THR A 484 3.21 19.27 -1.05
C THR A 484 2.45 19.80 0.16
N MET A 485 3.00 19.67 1.37
CA MET A 485 2.37 20.20 2.60
C MET A 485 2.18 21.72 2.55
N THR A 486 3.00 22.47 1.81
CA THR A 486 2.78 23.91 1.59
C THR A 486 1.47 24.18 0.84
N LEU A 487 1.15 23.35 -0.15
CA LEU A 487 -0.13 23.43 -0.87
C LEU A 487 -1.29 22.96 -0.01
N VAL A 488 -1.14 21.84 0.70
CA VAL A 488 -2.20 21.32 1.59
C VAL A 488 -2.57 22.38 2.65
N ASN A 489 -1.58 23.05 3.25
CA ASN A 489 -1.82 24.12 4.22
C ASN A 489 -2.51 25.33 3.59
N ARG A 490 -2.15 25.70 2.35
CA ARG A 490 -2.84 26.77 1.60
C ARG A 490 -4.31 26.41 1.38
N PHE A 491 -4.60 25.21 0.90
CA PHE A 491 -5.99 24.76 0.67
C PHE A 491 -6.78 24.67 1.99
N ALA A 492 -6.19 24.13 3.05
CA ALA A 492 -6.81 24.07 4.37
C ALA A 492 -7.19 25.47 4.90
N ALA A 493 -6.35 26.48 4.66
CA ALA A 493 -6.65 27.87 5.02
C ALA A 493 -7.81 28.43 4.18
N LEU A 494 -7.82 28.17 2.87
CA LEU A 494 -8.89 28.61 1.96
C LEU A 494 -10.24 27.96 2.28
N THR A 495 -10.27 26.68 2.64
CA THR A 495 -11.49 25.92 2.94
C THR A 495 -11.87 25.98 4.42
N GLN A 496 -11.13 26.72 5.25
CA GLN A 496 -11.30 26.80 6.71
C GLN A 496 -11.37 25.42 7.39
N SER A 497 -10.69 24.43 6.81
CA SER A 497 -10.69 23.04 7.24
C SER A 497 -9.28 22.65 7.66
N PRO A 498 -8.83 23.04 8.88
CA PRO A 498 -7.48 22.77 9.32
C PRO A 498 -7.24 21.27 9.48
N ILE A 499 -6.03 20.83 9.13
CA ILE A 499 -5.57 19.46 9.38
C ILE A 499 -5.48 19.27 10.91
N PRO A 500 -6.05 18.18 11.48
CA PRO A 500 -5.89 17.88 12.90
C PRO A 500 -4.41 17.84 13.30
N PRO A 501 -4.01 18.40 14.47
CA PRO A 501 -2.61 18.51 14.87
C PRO A 501 -1.85 17.18 14.86
N ASP A 502 -2.47 16.11 15.37
CA ASP A 502 -1.85 14.77 15.42
C ASP A 502 -1.60 14.24 13.98
N SER A 503 -2.52 14.51 13.04
CA SER A 503 -2.36 14.15 11.62
C SER A 503 -1.27 14.99 10.94
N ALA A 504 -1.25 16.31 11.20
CA ALA A 504 -0.23 17.20 10.67
C ALA A 504 1.17 16.81 11.17
N ALA A 505 1.32 16.43 12.43
CA ALA A 505 2.58 15.94 12.98
C ALA A 505 3.10 14.69 12.25
N VAL A 506 2.22 13.71 11.99
CA VAL A 506 2.59 12.51 11.22
C VAL A 506 2.97 12.87 9.78
N LEU A 507 2.15 13.65 9.08
CA LEU A 507 2.42 14.04 7.69
C LEU A 507 3.73 14.83 7.56
N ASN A 508 3.99 15.77 8.47
CA ASN A 508 5.22 16.56 8.50
C ASN A 508 6.48 15.74 8.82
N SER A 509 6.33 14.52 9.33
CA SER A 509 7.44 13.60 9.54
C SER A 509 7.88 12.84 8.29
N ILE A 510 7.04 12.84 7.25
CA ILE A 510 7.33 12.22 5.96
C ILE A 510 8.06 13.27 5.11
N LYS A 511 9.22 12.89 4.58
CA LYS A 511 10.03 13.70 3.65
C LYS A 511 9.57 13.51 2.21
N GLY A 512 9.24 12.27 1.83
CA GLY A 512 8.72 11.95 0.52
C GLY A 512 8.07 10.56 0.49
N ILE A 513 7.23 10.35 -0.51
CA ILE A 513 6.60 9.07 -0.79
C ILE A 513 7.09 8.61 -2.16
N GLY A 514 7.61 7.40 -2.23
CA GLY A 514 7.92 6.74 -3.49
C GLY A 514 7.14 5.45 -3.59
N MET A 515 6.62 5.17 -4.77
CA MET A 515 5.94 3.91 -5.07
C MET A 515 6.38 3.42 -6.44
N THR A 516 6.54 2.12 -6.58
CA THR A 516 6.83 1.48 -7.86
C THR A 516 6.18 0.10 -7.93
N SER A 517 6.05 -0.42 -9.13
CA SER A 517 5.57 -1.77 -9.39
C SER A 517 6.61 -2.53 -10.18
N THR A 518 6.75 -3.82 -9.89
CA THR A 518 7.62 -4.72 -10.64
C THR A 518 6.85 -5.97 -11.04
N GLN A 519 7.33 -6.65 -12.08
CA GLN A 519 6.84 -7.96 -12.44
C GLN A 519 7.93 -8.99 -12.14
N VAL A 520 7.66 -9.86 -11.16
CA VAL A 520 8.59 -10.94 -10.79
C VAL A 520 8.59 -12.03 -11.85
N ASN A 521 7.41 -12.34 -12.38
CA ASN A 521 7.19 -13.25 -13.49
C ASN A 521 5.80 -12.97 -14.12
N ALA A 522 5.45 -13.69 -15.20
CA ALA A 522 4.22 -13.49 -15.95
C ALA A 522 2.90 -13.60 -15.14
N SER A 523 2.94 -14.17 -13.93
CA SER A 523 1.78 -14.36 -13.04
C SER A 523 1.94 -13.67 -11.69
N THR A 524 3.07 -13.03 -11.38
CA THR A 524 3.31 -12.38 -10.09
C THR A 524 3.78 -10.94 -10.27
N GLY A 525 2.97 -10.00 -9.78
CA GLY A 525 3.32 -8.59 -9.67
C GLY A 525 3.65 -8.22 -8.22
N GLU A 526 4.60 -7.30 -8.04
CA GLU A 526 4.91 -6.69 -6.74
C GLU A 526 4.69 -5.18 -6.80
N VAL A 527 4.18 -4.63 -5.70
CA VAL A 527 4.06 -3.19 -5.46
C VAL A 527 4.91 -2.86 -4.24
N ASP A 528 5.76 -1.84 -4.39
CA ASP A 528 6.63 -1.31 -3.36
C ASP A 528 6.27 0.13 -3.06
N VAL A 529 6.10 0.45 -1.78
CA VAL A 529 5.88 1.82 -1.29
C VAL A 529 6.89 2.14 -0.20
N LEU A 530 7.65 3.22 -0.37
CA LEU A 530 8.52 3.79 0.64
C LEU A 530 7.95 5.12 1.14
N LEU A 531 7.72 5.20 2.44
CA LEU A 531 7.58 6.47 3.14
C LEU A 531 8.96 6.86 3.65
N ALA A 532 9.65 7.75 2.94
CA ALA A 532 10.92 8.31 3.40
C ALA A 532 10.63 9.23 4.59
N LEU A 533 11.15 8.88 5.77
CA LEU A 533 10.88 9.57 7.01
C LEU A 533 12.05 10.48 7.40
N LYS A 534 11.74 11.60 8.05
CA LYS A 534 12.78 12.46 8.61
C LYS A 534 13.52 11.72 9.71
N LYS A 535 14.85 11.75 9.68
CA LYS A 535 15.69 11.17 10.74
C LYS A 535 15.58 11.99 12.01
N THR A 536 15.67 11.31 13.14
CA THR A 536 15.72 11.94 14.46
C THR A 536 17.03 12.73 14.56
N LYS A 537 16.94 13.97 15.01
CA LYS A 537 18.13 14.77 15.32
C LYS A 537 18.75 14.36 16.65
#